data_AF-A0A1F8F6A2-F1
#
_entry.id   AF-A0A1F8F6A2-F1
#
_cell.length_a   1.000
_cell.length_b   1.000
_cell.length_c   1.000
_cell.angle_alpha   90.00
_cell.angle_beta   90.00
_cell.angle_gamma   90.00
#
_symmetry.space_group_name_H-M   'P 1'
#
loop_
_entity.id
_entity.type
_entity.pdbx_description
1 polymer ?
#
loop_
_entity_poly.entity_id
_entity_poly.type
_entity_poly.pdbx_seq_one_letter_code
_entity_poly.pdbx_strand_id
1 'polypeptide(L)'
;MASRHLSRSVAMQSLYEWDFRGKKTGELSIILDRNIKEFASGMEDTTFIHQIVDGVIKHNKELDKIIEKAAPQWPLEQIAVVDRNVLRVGLFELLFGKREEVPPKVAINEAIELAKSFGGESSGKFVNGVLGTVYREIGEPGKDDAPPAKEKEEKEESKEEEK
;
A
#
# COMPACT_ATOMS: atom_id res chain seq x y z
N MET A 1 -16.78 0.58 -0.35
CA MET A 1 -15.50 0.51 0.40
C MET A 1 -14.98 -0.91 0.49
N ALA A 2 -15.77 -1.88 0.98
CA ALA A 2 -15.35 -3.30 1.05
C ALA A 2 -14.87 -3.89 -0.30
N SER A 3 -15.49 -3.51 -1.42
CA SER A 3 -15.07 -3.94 -2.75
C SER A 3 -13.66 -3.48 -3.12
N ARG A 4 -13.30 -2.23 -2.81
CA ARG A 4 -11.97 -1.66 -3.13
C ARG A 4 -10.88 -2.26 -2.26
N HIS A 5 -11.15 -2.50 -0.98
CA HIS A 5 -10.22 -3.21 -0.11
C HIS A 5 -9.94 -4.62 -0.63
N LEU A 6 -11.00 -5.39 -0.97
CA LEU A 6 -10.86 -6.71 -1.59
C LEU A 6 -10.07 -6.66 -2.89
N SER A 7 -10.33 -5.68 -3.77
CA SER A 7 -9.58 -5.51 -5.01
C SER A 7 -8.08 -5.34 -4.77
N ARG A 8 -7.69 -4.52 -3.77
CA ARG A 8 -6.27 -4.34 -3.40
C ARG A 8 -5.68 -5.63 -2.84
N SER A 9 -6.42 -6.36 -2.01
CA SER A 9 -5.98 -7.65 -1.48
C SER A 9 -5.71 -8.66 -2.60
N VAL A 10 -6.58 -8.73 -3.62
CA VAL A 10 -6.38 -9.64 -4.77
C VAL A 10 -5.21 -9.19 -5.65
N ALA A 11 -5.07 -7.89 -5.91
CA ALA A 11 -3.95 -7.34 -6.67
C ALA A 11 -2.61 -7.62 -5.96
N MET A 12 -2.53 -7.33 -4.66
CA MET A 12 -1.33 -7.56 -3.84
C MET A 12 -0.94 -9.03 -3.80
N GLN A 13 -1.88 -9.96 -3.56
CA GLN A 13 -1.60 -11.40 -3.56
C GLN A 13 -1.07 -11.90 -4.92
N SER A 14 -1.64 -11.39 -6.02
CA SER A 14 -1.21 -11.73 -7.37
C SER A 14 0.20 -11.23 -7.68
N LEU A 15 0.51 -9.99 -7.27
CA LEU A 15 1.85 -9.41 -7.39
C LEU A 15 2.87 -10.14 -6.49
N TYR A 16 2.48 -10.49 -5.26
CA TYR A 16 3.29 -11.30 -4.34
C TYR A 16 3.66 -12.64 -4.96
N GLU A 17 2.69 -13.39 -5.48
CA GLU A 17 2.95 -14.71 -6.05
C GLU A 17 3.86 -14.61 -7.27
N TRP A 18 3.63 -13.63 -8.13
CA TRP A 18 4.48 -13.39 -9.29
C TRP A 18 5.91 -13.01 -8.88
N ASP A 19 6.08 -12.14 -7.90
CA ASP A 19 7.38 -11.75 -7.34
C ASP A 19 8.10 -12.95 -6.70
N PHE A 20 7.38 -13.72 -5.89
CA PHE A 20 7.88 -14.92 -5.23
C PHE A 20 8.35 -15.99 -6.24
N ARG A 21 7.67 -16.10 -7.39
CA ARG A 21 8.02 -17.03 -8.49
C ARG A 21 9.11 -16.50 -9.43
N GLY A 22 9.72 -15.35 -9.13
CA GLY A 22 10.81 -14.77 -9.92
C GLY A 22 10.35 -13.95 -11.12
N LYS A 23 9.13 -13.42 -11.09
CA LYS A 23 8.60 -12.45 -12.07
C LYS A 23 8.63 -12.90 -13.53
N LYS A 24 8.35 -14.18 -13.78
CA LYS A 24 8.37 -14.74 -15.15
C LYS A 24 7.35 -14.07 -16.07
N THR A 25 7.77 -13.79 -17.30
CA THR A 25 6.92 -13.17 -18.32
C THR A 25 5.74 -14.07 -18.67
N GLY A 26 4.53 -13.50 -18.77
CA GLY A 26 3.32 -14.21 -19.16
C GLY A 26 2.62 -15.01 -18.04
N GLU A 27 3.22 -15.15 -16.86
CA GLU A 27 2.57 -15.87 -15.74
C GLU A 27 1.56 -15.00 -14.96
N LEU A 28 1.78 -13.67 -14.92
CA LEU A 28 1.00 -12.79 -14.05
C LEU A 28 -0.48 -12.70 -14.42
N SER A 29 -0.84 -12.74 -15.71
CA SER A 29 -2.26 -12.75 -16.11
C SER A 29 -2.95 -14.03 -15.63
N ILE A 30 -2.29 -15.18 -15.76
CA ILE A 30 -2.82 -16.48 -15.31
C ILE A 30 -2.99 -16.49 -13.78
N ILE A 31 -2.00 -15.96 -13.05
CA ILE A 31 -2.07 -15.81 -11.59
C ILE A 31 -3.24 -14.90 -11.20
N LEU A 32 -3.38 -13.76 -11.88
CA LEU A 32 -4.42 -12.78 -11.60
C LEU A 32 -5.81 -13.35 -11.83
N ASP A 33 -6.06 -13.98 -12.97
CA ASP A 33 -7.35 -14.60 -13.30
C ASP A 33 -7.74 -15.67 -12.27
N ARG A 34 -6.76 -16.49 -11.86
CA ARG A 34 -6.96 -17.53 -10.85
C ARG A 34 -7.32 -16.91 -9.49
N ASN A 35 -6.61 -15.87 -9.07
CA ASN A 35 -6.83 -15.22 -7.78
C ASN A 35 -8.14 -14.41 -7.76
N ILE A 36 -8.54 -13.79 -8.87
CA ILE A 36 -9.86 -13.16 -9.01
C ILE A 36 -10.95 -14.21 -8.84
N LYS A 37 -10.83 -15.35 -9.52
CA LYS A 37 -11.81 -16.44 -9.42
C LYS A 37 -11.90 -17.01 -8.00
N GLU A 38 -10.78 -17.15 -7.30
CA GLU A 38 -10.76 -17.72 -5.96
C GLU A 38 -11.33 -16.75 -4.91
N PHE A 39 -10.85 -15.50 -4.90
CA PHE A 39 -11.08 -14.58 -3.80
C PHE A 39 -12.11 -13.48 -4.10
N ALA A 40 -12.45 -13.26 -5.37
CA ALA A 40 -13.37 -12.22 -5.82
C ALA A 40 -14.43 -12.76 -6.82
N SER A 41 -14.80 -14.04 -6.73
CA SER A 41 -15.80 -14.67 -7.62
C SER A 41 -17.16 -13.97 -7.64
N GLY A 42 -17.54 -13.30 -6.55
CA GLY A 42 -18.79 -12.51 -6.46
C GLY A 42 -18.65 -11.05 -6.91
N MET A 43 -17.49 -10.64 -7.43
CA MET A 43 -17.26 -9.26 -7.86
C MET A 43 -17.63 -9.08 -9.33
N GLU A 44 -18.59 -8.20 -9.61
CA GLU A 44 -19.02 -7.90 -10.98
C GLU A 44 -18.00 -7.02 -11.75
N ASP A 45 -17.31 -6.12 -11.04
CA ASP A 45 -16.34 -5.19 -11.62
C ASP A 45 -14.92 -5.43 -11.06
N THR A 46 -14.06 -6.03 -11.88
CA THR A 46 -12.65 -6.29 -11.55
C THR A 46 -11.71 -5.23 -12.11
N THR A 47 -12.22 -4.17 -12.74
CA THR A 47 -11.44 -3.14 -13.43
C THR A 47 -10.37 -2.54 -12.53
N PHE A 48 -10.71 -2.28 -11.27
CA PHE A 48 -9.75 -1.71 -10.32
C PHE A 48 -8.59 -2.65 -9.98
N ILE A 49 -8.82 -3.96 -9.97
CA ILE A 49 -7.77 -4.96 -9.74
C ILE A 49 -6.75 -4.88 -10.87
N HIS A 50 -7.23 -4.89 -12.12
CA HIS A 50 -6.38 -4.77 -13.29
C HIS A 50 -5.63 -3.42 -13.32
N GLN A 51 -6.30 -2.32 -12.99
CA GLN A 51 -5.65 -1.00 -12.90
C GLN A 51 -4.46 -0.99 -11.94
N ILE A 52 -4.60 -1.60 -10.75
CA ILE A 52 -3.50 -1.69 -9.78
C ILE A 52 -2.38 -2.57 -10.34
N VAL A 53 -2.70 -3.78 -10.81
CA VAL A 53 -1.69 -4.73 -11.27
C VAL A 53 -0.92 -4.18 -12.48
N ASP A 54 -1.62 -3.70 -13.50
CA ASP A 54 -1.02 -3.13 -14.71
C ASP A 54 -0.19 -1.88 -14.39
N GLY A 55 -0.71 -1.03 -13.50
CA GLY A 55 -0.01 0.15 -13.00
C GLY A 55 1.29 -0.19 -12.29
N VAL A 56 1.26 -1.16 -11.38
CA VAL A 56 2.46 -1.64 -10.66
C VAL A 56 3.47 -2.24 -11.63
N ILE A 57 3.05 -3.08 -12.58
CA ILE A 57 3.96 -3.66 -13.59
C ILE A 57 4.63 -2.55 -14.40
N LYS A 58 3.83 -1.60 -14.91
CA LYS A 58 4.30 -0.49 -15.75
C LYS A 58 5.34 0.36 -15.03
N HIS A 59 5.15 0.61 -13.73
CA HIS A 59 6.03 1.43 -12.91
C HIS A 59 6.99 0.64 -12.01
N ASN A 60 7.12 -0.69 -12.16
CA ASN A 60 7.79 -1.53 -11.17
C ASN A 60 9.22 -1.06 -10.83
N LYS A 61 10.03 -0.74 -11.85
CA LYS A 61 11.41 -0.27 -11.64
C LYS A 61 11.49 1.09 -10.95
N GLU A 62 10.50 1.94 -11.17
CA GLU A 62 10.42 3.27 -10.56
C GLU A 62 9.98 3.15 -9.10
N LEU A 63 8.95 2.33 -8.84
CA LEU A 63 8.47 2.00 -7.49
C LEU A 63 9.59 1.38 -6.65
N ASP A 64 10.33 0.41 -7.20
CA ASP A 64 11.45 -0.25 -6.51
C ASP A 64 12.52 0.78 -6.08
N LYS A 65 12.89 1.73 -6.96
CA LYS A 65 13.84 2.81 -6.63
C LYS A 65 13.31 3.77 -5.56
N ILE A 66 12.02 4.05 -5.55
CA ILE A 66 11.39 4.91 -4.54
C ILE A 66 11.43 4.21 -3.18
N ILE A 67 11.14 2.91 -3.14
CA ILE A 67 11.26 2.09 -1.92
C ILE A 67 12.69 2.15 -1.37
N GLU A 68 13.69 1.91 -2.22
CA GLU A 68 15.11 1.94 -1.80
C GLU A 68 15.53 3.30 -1.23
N LYS A 69 15.07 4.40 -1.82
CA LYS A 69 15.35 5.75 -1.32
C LYS A 69 14.66 6.05 0.01
N ALA A 70 13.42 5.59 0.17
CA ALA A 70 12.63 5.83 1.37
C ALA A 70 12.99 4.87 2.53
N ALA A 71 13.62 3.72 2.23
CA ALA A 71 14.07 2.73 3.20
C ALA A 71 15.57 2.38 3.01
N PRO A 72 16.51 3.34 3.13
CA PRO A 72 17.92 3.12 2.77
C PRO A 72 18.65 2.09 3.65
N GLN A 73 18.11 1.77 4.82
CA GLN A 73 18.64 0.74 5.72
C GLN A 73 18.21 -0.67 5.34
N TRP A 74 17.26 -0.82 4.40
CA TRP A 74 16.67 -2.09 4.02
C TRP A 74 16.79 -2.27 2.50
N PRO A 75 17.82 -2.99 2.02
CA PRO A 75 17.91 -3.37 0.62
C PRO A 75 16.61 -4.05 0.17
N LEU A 76 16.18 -3.77 -1.07
CA LEU A 76 14.88 -4.21 -1.58
C LEU A 76 14.68 -5.74 -1.48
N GLU A 77 15.76 -6.50 -1.67
CA GLU A 77 15.78 -7.96 -1.58
C GLU A 77 15.64 -8.48 -0.14
N GLN A 78 16.01 -7.67 0.85
CA GLN A 78 15.89 -8.01 2.28
C GLN A 78 14.51 -7.64 2.85
N ILE A 79 13.74 -6.80 2.15
CA ILE A 79 12.35 -6.54 2.51
C ILE A 79 11.52 -7.80 2.25
N ALA A 80 10.68 -8.17 3.22
CA ALA A 80 9.74 -9.27 3.07
C ALA A 80 8.93 -9.12 1.77
N VAL A 81 8.79 -10.21 1.01
CA VAL A 81 8.14 -10.16 -0.31
C VAL A 81 6.72 -9.59 -0.21
N VAL A 82 6.00 -9.89 0.87
CA VAL A 82 4.69 -9.31 1.16
C VAL A 82 4.78 -7.79 1.29
N ASP A 83 5.59 -7.27 2.22
CA ASP A 83 5.74 -5.83 2.47
C ASP A 83 6.20 -5.07 1.23
N ARG A 84 7.12 -5.65 0.46
CA ARG A 84 7.58 -5.07 -0.80
C ARG A 84 6.43 -4.91 -1.80
N ASN A 85 5.54 -5.90 -1.93
CA ASN A 85 4.41 -5.80 -2.85
C ASN A 85 3.29 -4.90 -2.31
N VAL A 86 3.09 -4.84 -0.99
CA VAL A 86 2.21 -3.84 -0.36
C VAL A 86 2.72 -2.42 -0.64
N LEU A 87 4.03 -2.18 -0.49
CA LEU A 87 4.64 -0.88 -0.82
C LEU A 87 4.47 -0.53 -2.29
N ARG A 88 4.65 -1.48 -3.22
CA ARG A 88 4.41 -1.23 -4.65
C ARG A 88 2.97 -0.81 -4.93
N VAL A 89 1.99 -1.48 -4.34
CA VAL A 89 0.56 -1.13 -4.49
C VAL A 89 0.29 0.26 -3.90
N GLY A 90 0.71 0.49 -2.65
CA GLY A 90 0.48 1.77 -1.96
C GLY A 90 1.15 2.96 -2.66
N LEU A 91 2.40 2.79 -3.11
CA LEU A 91 3.13 3.82 -3.87
C LEU A 91 2.52 4.05 -5.25
N PHE A 92 2.05 3.00 -5.93
CA PHE A 92 1.36 3.15 -7.20
C PHE A 92 0.13 4.05 -7.05
N GLU A 93 -0.73 3.74 -6.09
CA GLU A 93 -1.93 4.55 -5.85
C GLU A 93 -1.58 5.96 -5.38
N LEU A 94 -0.57 6.11 -4.52
CA LEU A 94 -0.15 7.41 -4.01
C LEU A 94 0.39 8.36 -5.09
N LEU A 95 1.16 7.83 -6.06
CA LEU A 95 1.93 8.62 -7.01
C LEU A 95 1.31 8.68 -8.40
N PHE A 96 0.63 7.62 -8.83
CA PHE A 96 0.11 7.47 -10.19
C PHE A 96 -1.41 7.24 -10.21
N GLY A 97 -2.03 7.00 -9.06
CA GLY A 97 -3.48 6.90 -8.93
C GLY A 97 -4.17 8.25 -9.18
N LYS A 98 -5.42 8.19 -9.63
CA LYS A 98 -6.27 9.39 -9.74
C LYS A 98 -6.76 9.78 -8.35
N ARG A 99 -6.48 11.01 -7.93
CA ARG A 99 -6.77 11.50 -6.57
C ARG A 99 -8.26 11.54 -6.26
N GLU A 100 -9.09 11.75 -7.28
CA GLU A 100 -10.54 11.75 -7.18
C GLU A 100 -11.09 10.34 -6.93
N GLU A 101 -10.38 9.30 -7.38
CA GLU A 101 -10.75 7.91 -7.15
C GLU A 101 -10.21 7.40 -5.80
N VAL A 102 -8.96 7.74 -5.47
CA VAL A 102 -8.30 7.35 -4.22
C VAL A 102 -7.50 8.52 -3.65
N PRO A 103 -7.97 9.17 -2.57
CA PRO A 103 -7.21 10.21 -1.89
C PRO A 103 -5.88 9.67 -1.32
N PRO A 104 -4.80 10.47 -1.31
CA PRO A 104 -3.48 10.04 -0.82
C PRO A 104 -3.49 9.39 0.57
N LYS A 105 -4.20 9.98 1.54
CA LYS A 105 -4.33 9.43 2.90
C LYS A 105 -5.06 8.08 2.92
N VAL A 106 -6.04 7.89 2.03
CA VAL A 106 -6.76 6.61 1.90
C VAL A 106 -5.84 5.55 1.31
N ALA A 107 -5.06 5.87 0.27
CA ALA A 107 -4.07 4.94 -0.29
C ALA A 107 -3.06 4.47 0.77
N ILE A 108 -2.55 5.39 1.59
CA ILE A 108 -1.61 5.08 2.68
C ILE A 108 -2.27 4.18 3.73
N ASN A 109 -3.47 4.55 4.21
CA ASN A 109 -4.18 3.76 5.22
C ASN A 109 -4.50 2.34 4.73
N GLU A 110 -4.97 2.19 3.49
CA GLU A 110 -5.28 0.88 2.91
C GLU A 110 -4.02 0.02 2.78
N ALA A 111 -2.88 0.60 2.37
CA ALA A 111 -1.62 -0.12 2.32
C ALA A 111 -1.14 -0.57 3.72
N ILE A 112 -1.32 0.25 4.75
CA ILE A 112 -0.99 -0.13 6.14
C ILE A 112 -1.87 -1.30 6.61
N GLU A 113 -3.17 -1.26 6.33
CA GLU A 113 -4.08 -2.33 6.73
C GLU A 113 -3.80 -3.64 5.98
N LEU A 114 -3.39 -3.58 4.71
CA LEU A 114 -2.88 -4.75 3.99
C LEU A 114 -1.60 -5.30 4.66
N ALA A 115 -0.64 -4.43 4.96
CA ALA A 115 0.60 -4.85 5.63
C ALA A 115 0.33 -5.55 6.96
N LYS A 116 -0.60 -5.02 7.76
CA LYS A 116 -1.02 -5.67 9.02
C LYS A 116 -1.68 -7.01 8.79
N SER A 117 -2.56 -7.10 7.80
CA SER A 117 -3.31 -8.32 7.52
C SER A 117 -2.44 -9.48 7.06
N PHE A 118 -1.37 -9.19 6.28
CA PHE A 118 -0.52 -10.23 5.69
C PHE A 118 0.85 -10.39 6.37
N GLY A 119 1.34 -9.38 7.10
CA GLY A 119 2.66 -9.36 7.75
C GLY A 119 2.65 -9.00 9.24
N GLY A 120 1.50 -8.62 9.79
CA GLY A 120 1.34 -8.25 11.21
C GLY A 120 1.74 -6.81 11.54
N GLU A 121 1.75 -6.49 12.83
CA GLU A 121 1.87 -5.11 13.31
C GLU A 121 3.22 -4.45 12.96
N SER A 122 4.31 -5.22 12.93
CA SER A 122 5.63 -4.74 12.50
C SER A 122 5.63 -4.31 11.04
N SER A 123 4.97 -5.08 10.16
CA SER A 123 4.82 -4.74 8.74
C SER A 123 3.97 -3.48 8.56
N GLY A 124 2.89 -3.34 9.33
CA GLY A 124 2.08 -2.11 9.37
C GLY A 124 2.93 -0.86 9.70
N LYS A 125 3.76 -0.93 10.74
CA LYS A 125 4.65 0.17 11.14
C LYS A 125 5.71 0.48 10.09
N PHE A 126 6.31 -0.55 9.50
CA PHE A 126 7.31 -0.40 8.43
C PHE A 126 6.72 0.29 7.20
N VAL A 127 5.59 -0.21 6.68
CA VAL A 127 4.91 0.35 5.51
C VAL A 127 4.48 1.79 5.76
N ASN A 128 3.94 2.10 6.94
CA ASN A 128 3.60 3.47 7.33
C ASN A 128 4.82 4.41 7.28
N GLY A 129 5.97 3.97 7.81
CA GLY A 129 7.19 4.76 7.80
C GLY A 129 7.68 5.11 6.40
N VAL A 130 7.67 4.12 5.50
CA VAL A 130 8.10 4.30 4.09
C VAL A 130 7.14 5.20 3.33
N LEU A 131 5.84 4.88 3.32
CA LEU A 131 4.84 5.66 2.60
C LEU A 131 4.71 7.09 3.16
N GLY A 132 4.79 7.24 4.48
CA GLY A 132 4.77 8.55 5.13
C GLY A 132 5.99 9.42 4.76
N THR A 133 7.15 8.80 4.50
CA THR A 133 8.34 9.52 4.02
C THR A 133 8.11 10.05 2.61
N VAL A 134 7.65 9.19 1.69
CA VAL A 134 7.34 9.59 0.32
C VAL A 134 6.23 10.64 0.28
N TYR A 135 5.17 10.50 1.09
CA TYR A 135 4.08 11.47 1.18
C TYR A 135 4.55 12.88 1.57
N ARG A 136 5.52 12.99 2.48
CA ARG A 136 6.13 14.28 2.85
C ARG A 136 6.98 14.85 1.73
N GLU A 137 7.75 14.02 1.04
CA GLU A 137 8.61 14.45 -0.07
C GLU A 137 7.81 15.05 -1.24
N ILE A 138 6.60 14.54 -1.50
CA ILE A 138 5.72 15.06 -2.55
C ILE A 138 4.85 16.25 -2.12
N GLY A 139 5.08 16.81 -0.93
CA GLY A 139 4.40 18.02 -0.44
C GLY A 139 3.04 17.78 0.24
N GLU A 140 2.78 16.57 0.75
CA GLU A 140 1.59 16.22 1.53
C GLU A 140 0.24 16.59 0.86
N PRO A 141 -0.03 16.15 -0.38
CA PRO A 141 -1.25 16.50 -1.11
C PRO A 141 -2.52 16.05 -0.36
N GLY A 142 -3.49 16.95 -0.21
CA GLY A 142 -4.72 16.70 0.54
C GLY A 142 -4.56 16.80 2.06
N LYS A 143 -3.51 17.47 2.54
CA LYS A 143 -3.34 17.80 3.96
C LYS A 143 -4.45 18.71 4.46
N ASP A 144 -4.79 19.74 3.68
CA ASP A 144 -5.77 20.78 4.03
C ASP A 144 -7.23 20.35 3.80
N ASP A 145 -7.45 19.25 3.08
CA ASP A 145 -8.78 18.67 2.82
C ASP A 145 -9.27 17.77 3.97
N ALA A 146 -8.45 17.56 5.00
CA ALA A 146 -8.87 16.84 6.20
C ALA A 146 -9.58 17.79 7.16
N PRO A 147 -10.69 17.35 7.82
CA PRO A 147 -11.16 18.03 9.02
C PRO A 147 -10.00 18.17 10.00
N PRO A 148 -9.89 19.29 10.74
CA PRO A 148 -8.78 19.51 11.66
C PRO A 148 -8.64 18.28 12.56
N ALA A 149 -7.45 17.67 12.52
CA ALA A 149 -7.11 16.58 13.40
C ALA A 149 -7.30 17.07 14.83
N LYS A 150 -8.11 16.36 15.63
CA LYS A 150 -8.22 16.60 17.07
C LYS A 150 -6.79 16.67 17.62
N GLU A 151 -6.41 17.87 18.07
CA GLU A 151 -5.16 18.08 18.77
C GLU A 151 -5.11 17.14 19.97
N LYS A 152 -3.90 16.68 20.26
CA LYS A 152 -3.58 15.72 21.31
C LYS A 152 -3.96 16.28 22.69
N GLU A 153 -5.19 16.06 23.13
CA GLU A 153 -5.57 16.09 24.54
C GLU A 153 -5.06 14.80 25.20
N GLU A 154 -3.76 14.73 25.49
CA GLU A 154 -3.23 13.66 26.38
C GLU A 154 -1.86 14.03 27.00
N LYS A 155 -1.55 15.33 27.14
CA LYS A 155 -0.26 15.77 27.73
C LYS A 155 -0.33 16.64 28.98
N GLU A 156 -1.49 16.87 29.58
CA GLU A 156 -1.58 17.64 30.83
C GLU A 156 -2.03 16.87 32.08
N GLU A 157 -2.62 15.67 31.97
CA GLU A 157 -3.17 14.99 33.16
C GLU A 157 -2.14 14.22 34.02
N SER A 158 -0.90 14.02 33.56
CA SER A 158 0.12 13.30 34.34
C SER A 158 1.08 14.22 35.13
N LYS A 159 0.77 15.51 35.30
CA LYS A 159 1.58 16.46 36.09
C LYS A 159 0.90 16.97 37.36
N GLU A 160 -0.34 16.57 37.64
CA GLU A 160 -1.08 16.99 38.84
C GLU A 160 -1.08 15.96 39.98
N GLU A 161 -0.64 14.71 39.77
CA GLU A 161 -0.58 13.69 40.84
C GLU A 161 0.72 13.69 41.67
N GLU A 162 1.66 14.60 41.41
CA GLU A 162 2.92 14.69 42.17
C GLU A 162 3.05 15.98 42.99
N LYS A 163 1.92 16.50 43.51
CA LYS A 163 1.94 17.61 44.48
C LYS A 163 0.95 17.47 45.62
#